data_AF-A0A3M1GM50-F1
#
_entry.id   AF-A0A3M1GM50-F1
#
_cell.length_a   1.000
_cell.length_b   1.000
_cell.length_c   1.000
_cell.angle_alpha   90.00
_cell.angle_beta   90.00
_cell.angle_gamma   90.00
#
_symmetry.space_group_name_H-M   'P 1'
#
loop_
_entity.id
_entity.type
_entity.pdbx_description
1 polymer ?
#
loop_
_entity_poly.entity_id
_entity_poly.type
_entity_poly.pdbx_seq_one_letter_code
_entity_poly.pdbx_strand_id
1 'polypeptide(L)'
;MNRLRMLLGKNDLAFAISVVAVMGIMLLPMPAFGLDILLSISISIAVVVLLTSVYIKKPLDFSVFPSLLLIVTLYRLSLNIATTRIILLRGHEGPTAAGSVINAFGNFVVGGNYVVGFIVFVILVVINFVVITKGAGRIAEVAARFTLDAMPGKQMAIDADLNAGLIDETEARRRREEIAREADFYGAMDGASKFVRGDAIAGLVITGINIVGGLLIGILQKGMPVAEAARTYTILTIGDGLVSQIPALLVSTSAGIVVSRAGAETDLGREVTRQVFVNPKALSTASGVLFVLALVPGLPHIPFFLIALVAGSAAFVLLRKPEKEEVLPPEEVPAEEEPATLEQYLEVDPLTLEIGYGLIPLVEGPEGTLLNKIRAMRRQIADELGFVIPPVHIKDNLSLRPHEYRFLIKGIDVAKGEVLMGKFLAVASEPDAPALKNGIPTKEPAFGLQAYWIEESQTE
;
A
#
# COMPACT_ATOMS: atom_id res chain seq x y z
N MET A 1 4.34 37.44 17.98
CA MET A 1 3.02 36.77 18.18
C MET A 1 1.83 37.49 17.53
N ASN A 2 1.75 38.83 17.47
CA ASN A 2 0.60 39.52 16.85
C ASN A 2 0.48 39.40 15.32
N ARG A 3 1.60 39.27 14.57
CA ARG A 3 1.53 39.04 13.10
C ARG A 3 1.06 37.64 12.71
N LEU A 4 1.27 36.64 13.58
CA LEU A 4 0.85 35.25 13.34
C LEU A 4 -0.66 35.09 13.56
N ARG A 5 -1.22 35.72 14.62
CA ARG A 5 -2.68 35.78 14.85
C ARG A 5 -3.43 36.56 13.77
N MET A 6 -2.82 37.61 13.21
CA MET A 6 -3.42 38.38 12.11
C MET A 6 -3.40 37.62 10.77
N LEU A 7 -2.49 36.65 10.57
CA LEU A 7 -2.50 35.73 9.43
C LEU A 7 -3.48 34.58 9.64
N LEU A 8 -3.60 34.04 10.86
CA LEU A 8 -4.57 33.00 11.20
C LEU A 8 -6.02 33.48 11.07
N GLY A 9 -6.35 34.70 11.52
CA GLY A 9 -7.69 35.28 11.30
C GLY A 9 -8.00 35.66 9.84
N LYS A 10 -6.97 35.78 8.99
CA LYS A 10 -7.14 36.00 7.54
C LYS A 10 -7.49 34.71 6.79
N ASN A 11 -7.10 33.54 7.30
CA ASN A 11 -7.36 32.27 6.62
C ASN A 11 -8.82 31.84 6.72
N ASP A 12 -9.45 31.97 7.90
CA ASP A 12 -10.88 31.67 8.07
C ASP A 12 -11.75 32.68 7.29
N LEU A 13 -11.33 33.94 7.28
CA LEU A 13 -11.99 34.98 6.47
C LEU A 13 -11.82 34.71 4.97
N ALA A 14 -10.63 34.30 4.52
CA ALA A 14 -10.40 33.93 3.13
C ALA A 14 -11.23 32.71 2.71
N PHE A 15 -11.41 31.74 3.61
CA PHE A 15 -12.29 30.60 3.41
C PHE A 15 -13.75 31.03 3.27
N ALA A 16 -14.27 31.85 4.19
CA ALA A 16 -15.63 32.36 4.11
C ALA A 16 -15.86 33.19 2.83
N ILE A 17 -14.92 34.07 2.49
CA ILE A 17 -14.97 34.88 1.27
C ILE A 17 -14.96 34.00 0.02
N SER A 18 -14.16 32.93 -0.01
CA SER A 18 -14.12 32.03 -1.17
C SER A 18 -15.44 31.28 -1.36
N VAL A 19 -16.06 30.76 -0.28
CA VAL A 19 -17.40 30.14 -0.37
C VAL A 19 -18.44 31.14 -0.89
N VAL A 20 -18.46 32.37 -0.36
CA VAL A 20 -19.39 33.42 -0.82
C VAL A 20 -19.10 33.82 -2.27
N ALA A 21 -17.84 33.87 -2.69
CA ALA A 21 -17.47 34.15 -4.07
C ALA A 21 -17.95 33.05 -5.03
N VAL A 22 -17.87 31.78 -4.63
CA VAL A 22 -18.44 30.65 -5.38
C VAL A 22 -19.96 30.81 -5.55
N MET A 23 -20.68 31.17 -4.49
CA MET A 23 -22.11 31.49 -4.58
C MET A 23 -22.37 32.70 -5.50
N GLY A 24 -21.50 33.70 -5.45
CA GLY A 24 -21.57 34.89 -6.31
C GLY A 24 -21.48 34.54 -7.80
N ILE A 25 -20.59 33.60 -8.19
CA ILE A 25 -20.46 33.10 -9.57
C ILE A 25 -21.77 32.52 -10.09
N MET A 26 -22.55 31.85 -9.22
CA MET A 26 -23.83 31.25 -9.60
C MET A 26 -24.92 32.31 -9.86
N LEU A 27 -24.92 33.42 -9.11
CA LEU A 27 -25.98 34.44 -9.16
C LEU A 27 -25.69 35.55 -10.18
N LEU A 28 -24.44 35.98 -10.27
CA LEU A 28 -24.05 37.14 -11.08
C LEU A 28 -23.78 36.75 -12.54
N PRO A 29 -24.20 37.57 -13.51
CA PRO A 29 -23.84 37.35 -14.91
C PRO A 29 -22.33 37.59 -15.09
N MET A 30 -21.60 36.53 -15.42
CA MET A 30 -20.16 36.60 -15.64
C MET A 30 -19.85 37.00 -17.08
N PRO A 31 -18.82 37.82 -17.32
CA PRO A 31 -18.29 38.02 -18.67
C PRO A 31 -17.53 36.77 -19.14
N ALA A 32 -17.50 36.53 -20.45
CA ALA A 32 -16.84 35.36 -21.04
C ALA A 32 -15.36 35.24 -20.64
N PHE A 33 -14.62 36.36 -20.59
CA PHE A 33 -13.23 36.38 -20.12
C PHE A 33 -13.09 35.95 -18.65
N GLY A 34 -14.04 36.33 -17.79
CA GLY A 34 -14.04 35.92 -16.39
C GLY A 34 -14.29 34.42 -16.24
N LEU A 35 -15.17 33.85 -17.07
CA LEU A 35 -15.36 32.40 -17.11
C LEU A 35 -14.10 31.67 -17.57
N ASP A 36 -13.41 32.15 -18.61
CA ASP A 36 -12.17 31.53 -19.08
C ASP A 36 -11.11 31.45 -17.98
N ILE A 37 -10.96 32.51 -17.18
CA ILE A 37 -10.05 32.51 -16.01
C ILE A 37 -10.49 31.48 -14.98
N LEU A 38 -11.78 31.46 -14.60
CA LEU A 38 -12.28 30.56 -13.56
C LEU A 38 -12.23 29.08 -14.00
N LEU A 39 -12.56 28.78 -15.25
CA LEU A 39 -12.44 27.43 -15.82
C LEU A 39 -10.97 26.99 -15.84
N SER A 40 -10.05 27.88 -16.21
CA SER A 40 -8.61 27.59 -16.18
C SER A 40 -8.10 27.34 -14.75
N ILE A 41 -8.58 28.10 -13.77
CA ILE A 41 -8.30 27.87 -12.34
C ILE A 41 -8.83 26.50 -11.90
N SER A 42 -10.05 26.13 -12.30
CA SER A 42 -10.63 24.81 -12.00
C SER A 42 -9.75 23.66 -12.50
N ILE A 43 -9.30 23.73 -13.77
CA ILE A 43 -8.37 22.74 -14.34
C ILE A 43 -7.05 22.73 -13.58
N SER A 44 -6.49 23.90 -13.26
CA SER A 44 -5.22 24.02 -12.56
C SER A 44 -5.28 23.42 -11.15
N ILE A 45 -6.35 23.70 -10.39
CA ILE A 45 -6.59 23.11 -9.08
C ILE A 45 -6.68 21.59 -9.19
N ALA A 46 -7.42 21.06 -10.17
CA ALA A 46 -7.56 19.63 -10.36
C ALA A 46 -6.23 18.93 -10.68
N VAL A 47 -5.37 19.55 -11.49
CA VAL A 47 -4.02 19.06 -11.78
C VAL A 47 -3.15 19.08 -10.52
N VAL A 48 -3.16 20.19 -9.76
CA VAL A 48 -2.41 20.30 -8.50
C VAL A 48 -2.85 19.22 -7.52
N VAL A 49 -4.15 19.04 -7.35
CA VAL A 49 -4.73 18.02 -6.46
C VAL A 49 -4.29 16.61 -6.87
N LEU A 50 -4.29 16.30 -8.17
CA LEU A 50 -3.80 15.01 -8.67
C LEU A 50 -2.32 14.81 -8.38
N LEU A 51 -1.48 15.79 -8.70
CA LEU A 51 -0.04 15.70 -8.46
C LEU A 51 0.27 15.56 -6.98
N THR A 52 -0.38 16.36 -6.11
CA THR A 52 -0.25 16.20 -4.65
C THR A 52 -0.65 14.80 -4.21
N SER A 53 -1.75 14.25 -4.73
CA SER A 53 -2.20 12.88 -4.40
C SER A 53 -1.22 11.79 -4.84
N VAL A 54 -0.48 12.01 -5.93
CA VAL A 54 0.56 11.08 -6.39
C VAL A 54 1.81 11.13 -5.50
N TYR A 55 2.18 12.31 -5.01
CA TYR A 55 3.42 12.56 -4.26
C TYR A 55 3.31 12.45 -2.72
N ILE A 56 2.12 12.33 -2.15
CA ILE A 56 1.98 12.07 -0.71
C ILE A 56 2.51 10.67 -0.37
N LYS A 57 3.01 10.46 0.85
CA LYS A 57 3.45 9.12 1.28
C LYS A 57 2.31 8.40 1.98
N LYS A 58 1.72 9.05 2.97
CA LYS A 58 0.61 8.55 3.77
C LYS A 58 -0.67 9.37 3.49
N PRO A 59 -1.86 8.76 3.52
CA PRO A 59 -3.13 9.48 3.31
C PRO A 59 -3.30 10.71 4.22
N LEU A 60 -2.85 10.59 5.48
CA LEU A 60 -2.95 11.67 6.48
C LEU A 60 -2.07 12.89 6.18
N ASP A 61 -1.04 12.76 5.33
CA ASP A 61 -0.22 13.90 4.87
C ASP A 61 -1.08 14.91 4.09
N PHE A 62 -2.20 14.46 3.53
CA PHE A 62 -3.18 15.30 2.86
C PHE A 62 -4.54 15.28 3.59
N SER A 63 -4.52 15.44 4.92
CA SER A 63 -5.72 15.41 5.78
C SER A 63 -6.83 16.42 5.40
N VAL A 64 -6.50 17.53 4.72
CA VAL A 64 -7.46 18.56 4.27
C VAL A 64 -8.23 18.12 2.99
N PHE A 65 -7.81 17.03 2.34
CA PHE A 65 -8.34 16.57 1.08
C PHE A 65 -9.88 16.40 1.04
N PRO A 66 -10.57 15.79 2.03
CA PRO A 66 -12.03 15.65 2.01
C PRO A 66 -12.75 17.01 1.96
N SER A 67 -12.30 17.97 2.76
CA SER A 67 -12.87 19.32 2.78
C SER A 67 -12.58 20.08 1.49
N LEU A 68 -11.38 19.90 0.93
CA LEU A 68 -11.00 20.48 -0.36
C LEU A 68 -11.88 19.92 -1.49
N LEU A 69 -12.18 18.62 -1.50
CA LEU A 69 -13.09 18.00 -2.46
C LEU A 69 -14.46 18.66 -2.46
N LEU A 70 -15.04 18.94 -1.28
CA LEU A 70 -16.33 19.60 -1.16
C LEU A 70 -16.32 20.99 -1.80
N ILE A 71 -15.29 21.79 -1.53
CA ILE A 71 -15.16 23.16 -2.05
C ILE A 71 -14.94 23.16 -3.56
N VAL A 72 -14.04 22.30 -4.05
CA VAL A 72 -13.77 22.16 -5.49
C VAL A 72 -15.03 21.68 -6.22
N THR A 73 -15.80 20.79 -5.61
CA THR A 73 -17.07 20.32 -6.17
C THR A 73 -18.11 21.45 -6.23
N LEU A 74 -18.26 22.22 -5.14
CA LEU A 74 -19.14 23.39 -5.11
C LEU A 74 -18.74 24.41 -6.18
N TYR A 75 -17.44 24.72 -6.28
CA TYR A 75 -16.88 25.61 -7.28
C TYR A 75 -17.20 25.16 -8.71
N ARG A 76 -17.00 23.87 -9.00
CA ARG A 76 -17.34 23.27 -10.30
C ARG A 76 -18.83 23.36 -10.61
N LEU A 77 -19.70 23.07 -9.64
CA LEU A 77 -21.14 23.17 -9.82
C LEU A 77 -21.58 24.61 -10.12
N SER A 78 -21.02 25.59 -9.41
CA SER A 78 -21.27 27.02 -9.67
C SER A 78 -20.78 27.45 -11.05
N LEU A 79 -19.63 26.94 -11.50
CA LEU A 79 -19.14 27.18 -12.87
C LEU A 79 -20.06 26.58 -13.92
N ASN A 80 -20.52 25.33 -13.75
CA ASN A 80 -21.46 24.69 -14.67
C ASN A 80 -22.75 25.51 -14.83
N ILE A 81 -23.25 26.11 -13.74
CA ILE A 81 -24.44 26.97 -13.79
C ILE A 81 -24.12 28.27 -14.53
N ALA A 82 -22.97 28.88 -14.25
CA ALA A 82 -22.56 30.13 -14.91
C ALA A 82 -22.30 29.95 -16.42
N THR A 83 -21.65 28.86 -16.83
CA THR A 83 -21.39 28.53 -18.24
C THR A 83 -22.70 28.23 -18.97
N THR A 84 -23.58 27.40 -18.38
CA THR A 84 -24.92 27.10 -18.89
C THR A 84 -25.70 28.38 -19.15
N ARG A 85 -25.70 29.32 -18.19
CA ARG A 85 -26.38 30.59 -18.35
C ARG A 85 -25.85 31.38 -19.56
N ILE A 86 -24.53 31.47 -19.75
CA ILE A 86 -23.96 32.16 -20.92
C ILE A 86 -24.30 31.43 -22.22
N ILE A 87 -24.21 30.09 -22.24
CA ILE A 87 -24.53 29.28 -23.43
C ILE A 87 -25.98 29.51 -23.84
N LEU A 88 -26.93 29.45 -22.91
CA LEU A 88 -28.35 29.65 -23.22
C LEU A 88 -28.67 31.10 -23.60
N LEU A 89 -28.06 32.10 -22.93
CA LEU A 89 -28.35 33.52 -23.21
C LEU A 89 -27.66 34.06 -24.46
N ARG A 90 -26.40 33.69 -24.69
CA ARG A 90 -25.53 34.25 -25.73
C ARG A 90 -25.08 33.25 -26.79
N GLY A 91 -25.42 31.97 -26.68
CA GLY A 91 -25.00 30.95 -27.65
C GLY A 91 -25.41 31.25 -29.09
N HIS A 92 -26.53 31.96 -29.30
CA HIS A 92 -26.96 32.43 -30.62
C HIS A 92 -25.98 33.41 -31.30
N GLU A 93 -25.07 34.05 -30.57
CA GLU A 93 -24.02 34.93 -31.11
C GLU A 93 -22.85 34.15 -31.73
N GLY A 94 -22.83 32.82 -31.55
CA GLY A 94 -21.86 31.91 -32.16
C GLY A 94 -21.02 31.11 -31.15
N PRO A 95 -20.11 30.23 -31.62
CA PRO A 95 -19.33 29.33 -30.77
C PRO A 95 -18.36 30.03 -29.80
N THR A 96 -18.00 31.30 -30.06
CA THR A 96 -17.10 32.08 -29.20
C THR A 96 -17.83 32.79 -28.05
N ALA A 97 -19.15 32.78 -28.03
CA ALA A 97 -19.95 33.54 -27.07
C ALA A 97 -19.79 33.07 -25.61
N ALA A 98 -19.47 31.78 -25.41
CA ALA A 98 -19.32 31.18 -24.09
C ALA A 98 -17.91 31.29 -23.49
N GLY A 99 -16.96 31.88 -24.21
CA GLY A 99 -15.55 31.94 -23.80
C GLY A 99 -14.63 31.17 -24.74
N SER A 100 -13.36 31.54 -24.72
CA SER A 100 -12.31 30.96 -25.55
C SER A 100 -11.98 29.53 -25.13
N VAL A 101 -12.04 29.21 -23.84
CA VAL A 101 -11.73 27.88 -23.30
C VAL A 101 -12.77 26.87 -23.79
N ILE A 102 -14.06 27.16 -23.58
CA ILE A 102 -15.17 26.29 -24.05
C ILE A 102 -15.10 26.07 -25.56
N ASN A 103 -14.89 27.14 -26.33
CA ASN A 103 -14.77 27.05 -27.78
C ASN A 103 -13.57 26.20 -28.22
N ALA A 104 -12.42 26.34 -27.56
CA ALA A 104 -11.22 25.57 -27.87
C ALA A 104 -11.44 24.06 -27.63
N PHE A 105 -11.99 23.69 -26.48
CA PHE A 105 -12.28 22.29 -26.15
C PHE A 105 -13.37 21.68 -27.06
N GLY A 106 -14.41 22.46 -27.38
CA GLY A 106 -15.47 22.02 -28.30
C GLY A 106 -14.93 21.70 -29.69
N ASN A 107 -14.12 22.61 -30.26
CA ASN A 107 -13.53 22.39 -31.58
C ASN A 107 -12.49 21.27 -31.59
N PHE A 108 -11.73 21.10 -30.50
CA PHE A 108 -10.73 20.04 -30.38
C PHE A 108 -11.34 18.64 -30.55
N VAL A 109 -12.50 18.36 -29.93
CA VAL A 109 -13.15 17.05 -30.02
C VAL A 109 -13.96 16.88 -31.30
N VAL A 110 -14.55 17.97 -31.81
CA VAL A 110 -15.36 17.90 -33.02
C VAL A 110 -14.51 17.63 -34.27
N GLY A 111 -13.27 18.13 -34.33
CA GLY A 111 -12.35 17.83 -35.44
C GLY A 111 -12.90 18.16 -36.84
N GLY A 112 -13.86 19.09 -36.92
CA GLY A 112 -14.58 19.45 -38.15
C GLY A 112 -15.84 18.62 -38.47
N ASN A 113 -16.13 17.53 -37.76
CA ASN A 113 -17.34 16.72 -37.93
C ASN A 113 -18.19 16.68 -36.64
N TYR A 114 -19.28 17.45 -36.64
CA TYR A 114 -20.17 17.61 -35.49
C TYR A 114 -20.79 16.30 -35.00
N VAL A 115 -21.10 15.39 -35.91
CA VAL A 115 -21.70 14.08 -35.57
C VAL A 115 -20.67 13.21 -34.85
N VAL A 116 -19.45 13.14 -35.39
CA VAL A 116 -18.35 12.38 -34.75
C VAL A 116 -18.01 12.99 -33.39
N GLY A 117 -17.90 14.32 -33.31
CA GLY A 117 -17.68 15.03 -32.05
C GLY A 117 -18.73 14.71 -30.99
N PHE A 118 -20.01 14.68 -31.39
CA PHE A 118 -21.10 14.32 -30.49
C PHE A 118 -21.00 12.87 -30.00
N ILE A 119 -20.69 11.91 -30.89
CA ILE A 119 -20.50 10.51 -30.50
C ILE A 119 -19.34 10.37 -29.51
N VAL A 120 -18.18 10.98 -29.80
CA VAL A 120 -17.01 10.96 -28.92
C VAL A 120 -17.35 11.59 -27.57
N PHE A 121 -18.07 12.71 -27.56
CA PHE A 121 -18.52 13.35 -26.34
C PHE A 121 -19.41 12.44 -25.49
N VAL A 122 -20.41 11.78 -26.09
CA VAL A 122 -21.27 10.83 -25.37
C VAL A 122 -20.45 9.67 -24.79
N ILE A 123 -19.48 9.13 -25.53
CA ILE A 123 -18.57 8.09 -25.02
C ILE A 123 -17.78 8.60 -23.81
N LEU A 124 -17.21 9.80 -23.88
CA LEU A 124 -16.45 10.40 -22.78
C LEU A 124 -17.32 10.63 -21.54
N VAL A 125 -18.54 11.15 -21.72
CA VAL A 125 -19.54 11.32 -20.65
C VAL A 125 -19.83 9.97 -19.97
N VAL A 126 -20.08 8.92 -20.77
CA VAL A 126 -20.41 7.59 -20.26
C VAL A 126 -19.22 7.00 -19.50
N ILE A 127 -18.00 7.07 -20.06
CA ILE A 127 -16.79 6.57 -19.39
C ILE A 127 -16.58 7.32 -18.07
N ASN A 128 -16.68 8.66 -18.09
CA ASN A 128 -16.51 9.48 -16.89
C ASN A 128 -17.50 9.08 -15.79
N PHE A 129 -18.79 9.00 -16.10
CA PHE A 129 -19.81 8.71 -15.10
C PHE A 129 -19.83 7.24 -14.65
N VAL A 130 -19.90 6.31 -15.61
CA VAL A 130 -20.14 4.88 -15.34
C VAL A 130 -18.89 4.18 -14.82
N VAL A 131 -17.71 4.50 -15.38
CA VAL A 131 -16.46 3.83 -15.02
C VAL A 131 -15.77 4.60 -13.89
N ILE A 132 -15.57 5.90 -14.07
CA ILE A 132 -14.62 6.65 -13.25
C ILE A 132 -15.30 7.15 -11.97
N THR A 133 -16.38 7.92 -12.06
CA THR A 133 -17.07 8.44 -10.87
C THR A 133 -17.67 7.32 -10.02
N LYS A 134 -18.40 6.38 -10.64
CA LYS A 134 -18.95 5.22 -9.91
C LYS A 134 -17.86 4.29 -9.37
N GLY A 135 -16.79 4.08 -10.13
CA GLY A 135 -15.65 3.24 -9.70
C GLY A 135 -14.93 3.86 -8.51
N ALA A 136 -14.52 5.12 -8.61
CA ALA A 136 -13.85 5.84 -7.54
C ALA A 136 -14.72 5.96 -6.28
N GLY A 137 -16.02 6.21 -6.43
CA GLY A 137 -16.96 6.24 -5.30
C GLY A 137 -17.03 4.90 -4.58
N ARG A 138 -17.11 3.78 -5.32
CA ARG A 138 -17.10 2.44 -4.71
C ARG A 138 -15.79 2.11 -4.01
N ILE A 139 -14.66 2.46 -4.62
CA ILE A 139 -13.34 2.25 -3.99
C ILE A 139 -13.25 3.06 -2.70
N ALA A 140 -13.70 4.33 -2.74
CA ALA A 140 -13.68 5.21 -1.57
C ALA A 140 -14.58 4.69 -0.44
N GLU A 141 -15.83 4.32 -0.74
CA GLU A 141 -16.79 3.79 0.22
C GLU A 141 -16.29 2.51 0.88
N VAL A 142 -15.82 1.56 0.08
CA VAL A 142 -15.38 0.24 0.56
C VAL A 142 -14.11 0.37 1.41
N ALA A 143 -13.12 1.12 0.95
CA ALA A 143 -11.88 1.31 1.69
C ALA A 143 -12.09 2.12 2.98
N ALA A 144 -12.93 3.18 2.94
CA ALA A 144 -13.28 3.91 4.15
C ALA A 144 -13.97 3.00 5.17
N ARG A 145 -14.96 2.21 4.73
CA ARG A 145 -15.68 1.29 5.61
C ARG A 145 -14.77 0.23 6.22
N PHE A 146 -13.96 -0.47 5.43
CA PHE A 146 -13.06 -1.50 5.96
C PHE A 146 -11.99 -0.90 6.89
N THR A 147 -11.49 0.30 6.58
CA THR A 147 -10.51 0.97 7.44
C THR A 147 -11.15 1.41 8.76
N LEU A 148 -12.38 1.90 8.74
CA LEU A 148 -13.15 2.25 9.94
C LEU A 148 -13.49 1.01 10.79
N ASP A 149 -13.91 -0.09 10.16
CA ASP A 149 -14.22 -1.35 10.83
C ASP A 149 -12.97 -1.96 11.50
N ALA A 150 -11.76 -1.65 11.00
CA ALA A 150 -10.50 -2.10 11.59
C ALA A 150 -10.02 -1.26 12.79
N MET A 151 -10.62 -0.10 13.06
CA MET A 151 -10.16 0.82 14.13
C MET A 151 -10.21 0.23 15.54
N PRO A 152 -11.27 -0.49 15.96
CA PRO A 152 -11.28 -1.14 17.28
C PRO A 152 -10.13 -2.14 17.44
N GLY A 153 -9.80 -2.88 16.37
CA GLY A 153 -8.67 -3.82 16.38
C GLY A 153 -7.33 -3.10 16.56
N LYS A 154 -7.12 -1.97 15.87
CA LYS A 154 -5.91 -1.14 16.06
C LYS A 154 -5.84 -0.54 17.48
N GLN A 155 -6.97 -0.14 18.07
CA GLN A 155 -7.01 0.36 19.45
C GLN A 155 -6.70 -0.74 20.47
N MET A 156 -7.29 -1.93 20.31
CA MET A 156 -7.01 -3.09 21.15
C MET A 156 -5.53 -3.52 21.07
N ALA A 157 -4.92 -3.42 19.89
CA ALA A 157 -3.48 -3.69 19.73
C ALA A 157 -2.61 -2.71 20.53
N ILE A 158 -2.96 -1.41 20.55
CA ILE A 158 -2.26 -0.42 21.39
C ILE A 158 -2.43 -0.75 22.87
N ASP A 159 -3.64 -1.12 23.29
CA ASP A 159 -3.90 -1.48 24.69
C ASP A 159 -3.14 -2.74 25.10
N ALA A 160 -3.03 -3.73 24.20
CA ALA A 160 -2.23 -4.92 24.41
C ALA A 160 -0.73 -4.60 24.52
N ASP A 161 -0.20 -3.77 23.62
CA ASP A 161 1.21 -3.35 23.64
C ASP A 161 1.55 -2.56 24.92
N LEU A 162 0.66 -1.66 25.35
CA LEU A 162 0.82 -0.89 26.59
C LEU A 162 0.79 -1.79 27.83
N ASN A 163 -0.17 -2.72 27.89
CA ASN A 163 -0.27 -3.68 28.99
C ASN A 163 0.90 -4.67 29.03
N ALA A 164 1.49 -4.98 27.87
CA ALA A 164 2.69 -5.81 27.75
C ALA A 164 3.99 -5.03 28.05
N GLY A 165 3.93 -3.71 28.24
CA GLY A 165 5.09 -2.86 28.48
C GLY A 165 5.97 -2.61 27.25
N LEU A 166 5.48 -2.91 26.04
CA LEU A 166 6.20 -2.68 24.78
C LEU A 166 6.23 -1.19 24.38
N ILE A 167 5.25 -0.41 24.84
CA ILE A 167 5.14 1.03 24.61
C ILE A 167 4.79 1.76 25.91
N ASP A 168 5.10 3.05 25.98
CA ASP A 168 4.74 3.92 27.10
C ASP A 168 3.38 4.61 26.88
N GLU A 169 2.86 5.28 27.93
CA GLU A 169 1.61 6.05 27.86
C GLU A 169 1.67 7.17 26.82
N THR A 170 2.85 7.78 26.62
CA THR A 170 3.04 8.86 25.65
C THR A 170 2.84 8.35 24.22
N GLU A 171 3.49 7.25 23.87
CA GLU A 171 3.40 6.59 22.58
C GLU A 171 2.00 6.02 22.35
N ALA A 172 1.40 5.38 23.37
CA ALA A 172 0.02 4.90 23.30
C ALA A 172 -0.96 6.04 22.98
N ARG A 173 -0.81 7.20 23.65
CA ARG A 173 -1.62 8.39 23.38
C ARG A 173 -1.40 8.94 21.97
N ARG A 174 -0.15 9.01 21.49
CA ARG A 174 0.19 9.46 20.13
C ARG A 174 -0.45 8.56 19.07
N ARG A 175 -0.35 7.23 19.22
CA ARG A 175 -0.94 6.26 18.29
C ARG A 175 -2.47 6.31 18.30
N ARG A 176 -3.10 6.48 19.48
CA ARG A 176 -4.56 6.67 19.58
C ARG A 176 -5.02 7.95 18.86
N GLU A 177 -4.26 9.04 18.96
CA GLU A 177 -4.56 10.27 18.22
C GLU A 177 -4.42 10.09 16.70
N GLU A 178 -3.41 9.33 16.24
CA GLU A 178 -3.28 8.98 14.82
C GLU A 178 -4.47 8.15 14.31
N ILE A 179 -4.91 7.15 15.08
CA ILE A 179 -6.11 6.37 14.76
C ILE A 179 -7.35 7.26 14.69
N ALA A 180 -7.50 8.21 15.63
CA ALA A 180 -8.63 9.15 15.62
C ALA A 180 -8.63 10.02 14.35
N ARG A 181 -7.47 10.58 13.97
CA ARG A 181 -7.32 11.34 12.73
C ARG A 181 -7.59 10.49 11.48
N GLU A 182 -7.18 9.23 11.50
CA GLU A 182 -7.47 8.28 10.42
C GLU A 182 -8.98 8.03 10.30
N ALA A 183 -9.67 7.84 11.43
CA ALA A 183 -11.12 7.64 11.45
C ALA A 183 -11.87 8.88 10.93
N ASP A 184 -11.51 10.08 11.40
CA ASP A 184 -12.10 11.34 10.93
C ASP A 184 -11.87 11.55 9.42
N PHE A 185 -10.66 11.24 8.94
CA PHE A 185 -10.31 11.35 7.53
C PHE A 185 -11.16 10.43 6.65
N TYR A 186 -11.23 9.13 6.97
CA TYR A 186 -12.00 8.18 6.16
C TYR A 186 -13.52 8.40 6.29
N GLY A 187 -14.00 8.83 7.46
CA GLY A 187 -15.39 9.23 7.65
C GLY A 187 -15.77 10.44 6.80
N ALA A 188 -14.92 11.48 6.77
CA ALA A 188 -15.12 12.64 5.92
C ALA A 188 -15.00 12.29 4.42
N MET A 189 -14.11 11.37 4.06
CA MET A 189 -13.94 10.89 2.68
C MET A 189 -15.17 10.16 2.14
N ASP A 190 -15.81 9.29 2.93
CA ASP A 190 -17.06 8.63 2.52
C ASP A 190 -18.14 9.68 2.20
N GLY A 191 -18.29 10.69 3.06
CA GLY A 191 -19.19 11.83 2.83
C GLY A 191 -18.86 12.63 1.57
N ALA A 192 -17.60 13.05 1.42
CA ALA A 192 -17.13 13.86 0.28
C ALA A 192 -17.29 13.09 -1.06
N SER A 193 -17.06 11.78 -1.08
CA SER A 193 -17.21 10.96 -2.28
C SER A 193 -18.65 10.92 -2.82
N LYS A 194 -19.65 10.95 -1.92
CA LYS A 194 -21.08 11.02 -2.28
C LYS A 194 -21.43 12.37 -2.92
N PHE A 195 -20.80 13.46 -2.48
CA PHE A 195 -20.93 14.78 -3.10
C PHE A 195 -20.36 14.81 -4.52
N VAL A 196 -19.17 14.24 -4.74
CA VAL A 196 -18.55 14.14 -6.08
C VAL A 196 -19.45 13.34 -7.04
N ARG A 197 -20.07 12.25 -6.55
CA ARG A 197 -21.06 11.50 -7.33
C ARG A 197 -22.29 12.34 -7.69
N GLY A 198 -22.79 13.14 -6.74
CA GLY A 198 -23.91 14.07 -6.97
C GLY A 198 -23.59 15.10 -8.05
N ASP A 199 -22.39 15.67 -8.04
CA ASP A 199 -21.93 16.62 -9.06
C ASP A 199 -21.87 15.99 -10.46
N ALA A 200 -21.38 14.76 -10.60
CA ALA A 200 -21.36 14.10 -11.91
C ALA A 200 -22.77 13.87 -12.48
N ILE A 201 -23.76 13.56 -11.62
CA ILE A 201 -25.17 13.46 -12.03
C ILE A 201 -25.68 14.85 -12.47
N ALA A 202 -25.40 15.89 -11.69
CA ALA A 202 -25.80 17.25 -12.03
C ALA A 202 -25.19 17.70 -13.37
N GLY A 203 -23.91 17.40 -13.63
CA GLY A 203 -23.24 17.70 -14.89
C GLY A 203 -23.89 17.02 -16.10
N LEU A 204 -24.34 15.77 -15.96
CA LEU A 204 -25.09 15.06 -17.00
C LEU A 204 -26.43 15.74 -17.30
N VAL A 205 -27.16 16.12 -16.25
CA VAL A 205 -28.45 16.82 -16.38
C VAL A 205 -28.26 18.19 -17.03
N ILE A 206 -27.25 18.95 -16.60
CA ILE A 206 -26.89 20.26 -17.17
C ILE A 206 -26.54 20.15 -18.65
N THR A 207 -25.75 19.13 -19.03
CA THR A 207 -25.43 18.84 -20.44
C THR A 207 -26.70 18.62 -21.26
N GLY A 208 -27.65 17.83 -20.75
CA GLY A 208 -28.95 17.62 -21.41
C GLY A 208 -29.76 18.91 -21.54
N ILE A 209 -29.78 19.74 -20.50
CA ILE A 209 -30.43 21.06 -20.51
C ILE A 209 -29.78 21.98 -21.55
N ASN A 210 -28.46 21.99 -21.67
CA ASN A 210 -27.74 22.82 -22.63
C ASN A 210 -28.05 22.43 -24.08
N ILE A 211 -28.11 21.12 -24.39
CA ILE A 211 -28.48 20.64 -25.72
C ILE A 211 -29.94 21.02 -26.04
N VAL A 212 -30.88 20.57 -25.19
CA VAL A 212 -32.32 20.70 -25.47
C VAL A 212 -32.78 22.16 -25.34
N GLY A 213 -32.44 22.80 -24.23
CA GLY A 213 -32.79 24.20 -23.97
C GLY A 213 -32.11 25.14 -24.96
N GLY A 214 -30.85 24.89 -25.32
CA GLY A 214 -30.13 25.67 -26.31
C GLY A 214 -30.78 25.62 -27.69
N LEU A 215 -31.11 24.41 -28.17
CA LEU A 215 -31.85 24.22 -29.43
C LEU A 215 -33.21 24.92 -29.42
N LEU A 216 -33.99 24.78 -28.35
CA LEU A 216 -35.30 25.42 -28.22
C LEU A 216 -35.20 26.95 -28.24
N ILE A 217 -34.26 27.53 -27.49
CA ILE A 217 -34.03 28.99 -27.46
C ILE A 217 -33.54 29.47 -28.83
N GLY A 218 -32.58 28.77 -29.44
CA GLY A 218 -32.02 29.12 -30.75
C GLY A 218 -33.08 29.16 -31.85
N ILE A 219 -33.94 28.13 -31.92
CA ILE A 219 -34.95 28.01 -32.97
C ILE A 219 -36.17 28.89 -32.66
N LEU A 220 -36.76 28.77 -31.47
CA LEU A 220 -38.05 29.38 -31.16
C LEU A 220 -37.95 30.85 -30.74
N GLN A 221 -36.90 31.25 -30.03
CA GLN A 221 -36.76 32.61 -29.51
C GLN A 221 -35.84 33.48 -30.38
N LYS A 222 -34.78 32.89 -30.95
CA LYS A 222 -33.75 33.62 -31.70
C LYS A 222 -33.90 33.48 -33.22
N GLY A 223 -34.83 32.66 -33.69
CA GLY A 223 -35.13 32.50 -35.12
C GLY A 223 -33.99 31.87 -35.94
N MET A 224 -33.07 31.15 -35.30
CA MET A 224 -31.96 30.51 -36.00
C MET A 224 -32.44 29.33 -36.84
N PRO A 225 -31.84 29.07 -38.01
CA PRO A 225 -32.04 27.84 -38.75
C PRO A 225 -31.69 26.61 -37.89
N VAL A 226 -32.50 25.55 -37.96
CA VAL A 226 -32.34 24.34 -37.13
C VAL A 226 -30.92 23.76 -37.21
N ALA A 227 -30.34 23.71 -38.42
CA ALA A 227 -28.99 23.19 -38.64
C ALA A 227 -27.91 24.06 -37.97
N GLU A 228 -28.08 25.39 -38.00
CA GLU A 228 -27.13 26.32 -37.38
C GLU A 228 -27.25 26.31 -35.86
N ALA A 229 -28.47 26.32 -35.33
CA ALA A 229 -28.73 26.17 -33.90
C ALA A 229 -28.14 24.84 -33.38
N ALA A 230 -28.40 23.74 -34.08
CA ALA A 230 -27.85 22.43 -33.73
C ALA A 230 -26.32 22.46 -33.72
N ARG A 231 -25.68 23.04 -34.74
CA ARG A 231 -24.22 23.15 -34.81
C ARG A 231 -23.66 23.96 -33.65
N THR A 232 -24.15 25.17 -33.43
CA THR A 232 -23.59 26.10 -32.43
C THR A 232 -23.79 25.59 -31.01
N TYR A 233 -25.02 25.21 -30.64
CA TYR A 233 -25.30 24.73 -29.29
C TYR A 233 -24.68 23.36 -29.02
N THR A 234 -24.50 22.50 -30.03
CA THR A 234 -23.77 21.23 -29.85
C THR A 234 -22.29 21.48 -29.58
N ILE A 235 -21.61 22.37 -30.33
CA ILE A 235 -20.19 22.69 -30.06
C ILE A 235 -20.02 23.28 -28.66
N LEU A 236 -20.86 24.25 -28.30
CA LEU A 236 -20.81 24.91 -27.00
C LEU A 236 -21.03 23.92 -25.87
N THR A 237 -22.01 23.02 -26.02
CA THR A 237 -22.32 22.02 -24.99
C THR A 237 -21.24 20.95 -24.88
N ILE A 238 -20.68 20.48 -26.01
CA ILE A 238 -19.55 19.54 -25.99
C ILE A 238 -18.35 20.20 -25.32
N GLY A 239 -18.04 21.45 -25.69
CA GLY A 239 -16.95 22.21 -25.08
C GLY A 239 -17.12 22.38 -23.57
N ASP A 240 -18.28 22.84 -23.13
CA ASP A 240 -18.63 23.00 -21.72
C ASP A 240 -18.53 21.68 -20.95
N GLY A 241 -19.14 20.62 -21.49
CA GLY A 241 -19.10 19.30 -20.87
C GLY A 241 -17.67 18.77 -20.74
N LEU A 242 -16.80 18.96 -21.74
CA LEU A 242 -15.40 18.52 -21.67
C LEU A 242 -14.58 19.33 -20.65
N VAL A 243 -14.72 20.66 -20.66
CA VAL A 243 -14.03 21.55 -19.72
C VAL A 243 -14.43 21.22 -18.28
N SER A 244 -15.67 20.83 -18.05
CA SER A 244 -16.16 20.43 -16.73
C SER A 244 -15.81 19.00 -16.34
N GLN A 245 -15.64 18.10 -17.31
CA GLN A 245 -15.29 16.68 -17.10
C GLN A 245 -13.82 16.45 -16.79
N ILE A 246 -12.89 17.19 -17.42
CA ILE A 246 -11.45 16.99 -17.18
C ILE A 246 -11.09 17.22 -15.72
N PRO A 247 -11.47 18.34 -15.06
CA PRO A 247 -11.25 18.53 -13.64
C PRO A 247 -11.93 17.44 -12.79
N ALA A 248 -13.16 17.04 -13.15
CA ALA A 248 -13.89 15.98 -12.46
C ALA A 248 -13.12 14.67 -12.44
N LEU A 249 -12.59 14.30 -13.60
CA LEU A 249 -11.79 13.10 -13.80
C LEU A 249 -10.53 13.13 -12.94
N LEU A 250 -9.78 14.21 -13.00
CA LEU A 250 -8.54 14.37 -12.24
C LEU A 250 -8.80 14.29 -10.73
N VAL A 251 -9.84 14.99 -10.24
CA VAL A 251 -10.24 14.98 -8.83
C VAL A 251 -10.75 13.61 -8.39
N SER A 252 -11.58 12.94 -9.20
CA SER A 252 -12.10 11.60 -8.91
C SER A 252 -10.97 10.55 -8.87
N THR A 253 -9.99 10.68 -9.78
CA THR A 253 -8.80 9.81 -9.80
C THR A 253 -7.93 10.07 -8.57
N SER A 254 -7.75 11.34 -8.20
CA SER A 254 -7.05 11.75 -6.98
C SER A 254 -7.67 11.09 -5.74
N ALA A 255 -9.00 11.11 -5.62
CA ALA A 255 -9.69 10.48 -4.50
C ALA A 255 -9.47 8.97 -4.45
N GLY A 256 -9.51 8.30 -5.61
CA GLY A 256 -9.15 6.89 -5.71
C GLY A 256 -7.72 6.61 -5.25
N ILE A 257 -6.75 7.41 -5.69
CA ILE A 257 -5.33 7.28 -5.31
C ILE A 257 -5.17 7.45 -3.80
N VAL A 258 -5.68 8.55 -3.23
CA VAL A 258 -5.52 8.87 -1.79
C VAL A 258 -6.15 7.80 -0.90
N VAL A 259 -7.29 7.23 -1.28
CA VAL A 259 -7.96 6.21 -0.48
C VAL A 259 -7.32 4.82 -0.67
N SER A 260 -6.81 4.51 -1.87
CA SER A 260 -6.10 3.25 -2.13
C SER A 260 -4.72 3.14 -1.46
N ARG A 261 -4.23 4.25 -0.89
CA ARG A 261 -2.93 4.38 -0.22
C ARG A 261 -2.89 3.89 1.23
N ALA A 262 -3.97 3.30 1.74
CA ALA A 262 -4.04 2.83 3.12
C ALA A 262 -2.88 1.86 3.45
N GLY A 263 -1.95 2.30 4.31
CA GLY A 263 -0.82 1.49 4.79
C GLY A 263 0.48 1.56 3.98
N ALA A 264 0.56 2.35 2.90
CA ALA A 264 1.81 2.53 2.16
C ALA A 264 2.72 3.60 2.80
N GLU A 265 4.03 3.33 2.92
CA GLU A 265 5.03 4.29 3.44
C GLU A 265 5.86 4.97 2.34
N THR A 266 5.75 4.50 1.10
CA THR A 266 6.56 4.93 -0.06
C THR A 266 5.72 5.62 -1.12
N ASP A 267 6.33 6.54 -1.88
CA ASP A 267 5.66 7.23 -2.98
C ASP A 267 5.25 6.26 -4.11
N LEU A 268 4.06 6.45 -4.69
CA LEU A 268 3.38 5.55 -5.62
C LEU A 268 4.23 5.28 -6.86
N GLY A 269 4.89 6.31 -7.38
CA GLY A 269 5.78 6.17 -8.55
C GLY A 269 6.92 5.19 -8.28
N ARG A 270 7.50 5.21 -7.07
CA ARG A 270 8.57 4.29 -6.67
C ARG A 270 8.03 2.88 -6.43
N GLU A 271 6.85 2.76 -5.82
CA GLU A 271 6.14 1.49 -5.61
C GLU A 271 5.84 0.78 -6.95
N VAL A 272 5.18 1.49 -7.87
CA VAL A 272 4.81 0.97 -9.20
C VAL A 272 6.07 0.61 -9.99
N THR A 273 7.11 1.45 -9.95
CA THR A 273 8.38 1.14 -10.61
C THR A 273 9.01 -0.12 -10.02
N ARG A 274 9.10 -0.23 -8.69
CA ARG A 274 9.70 -1.38 -8.00
C ARG A 274 8.93 -2.68 -8.23
N GLN A 275 7.60 -2.63 -8.19
CA GLN A 275 6.76 -3.83 -8.24
C GLN A 275 6.45 -4.28 -9.69
N VAL A 276 6.20 -3.35 -10.60
CA VAL A 276 5.76 -3.66 -11.97
C VAL A 276 6.93 -3.65 -12.95
N PHE A 277 7.77 -2.61 -12.92
CA PHE A 277 8.84 -2.40 -13.91
C PHE A 277 10.19 -2.98 -13.52
N VAL A 278 10.37 -3.37 -12.26
CA VAL A 278 11.63 -3.96 -11.76
C VAL A 278 11.48 -5.46 -11.50
N ASN A 279 10.33 -6.06 -11.85
CA ASN A 279 10.12 -7.50 -11.78
C ASN A 279 10.58 -8.19 -13.09
N PRO A 280 11.75 -8.87 -13.11
CA PRO A 280 12.29 -9.48 -14.33
C PRO A 280 11.42 -10.61 -14.89
N LYS A 281 10.70 -11.35 -14.03
CA LYS A 281 9.80 -12.41 -14.47
C LYS A 281 8.63 -11.80 -15.23
N ALA A 282 7.97 -10.79 -14.66
CA ALA A 282 6.85 -10.10 -15.32
C ALA A 282 7.26 -9.51 -16.69
N LEU A 283 8.39 -8.80 -16.74
CA LEU A 283 8.91 -8.20 -17.98
C LEU A 283 9.30 -9.23 -19.04
N SER A 284 9.91 -10.36 -18.65
CA SER A 284 10.27 -11.41 -19.61
C SER A 284 9.04 -12.13 -20.18
N THR A 285 8.02 -12.44 -19.36
CA THR A 285 6.73 -12.94 -19.87
C THR A 285 6.03 -11.94 -20.79
N ALA A 286 6.00 -10.65 -20.42
CA ALA A 286 5.39 -9.61 -21.26
C ALA A 286 6.11 -9.49 -22.61
N SER A 287 7.45 -9.50 -22.61
CA SER A 287 8.26 -9.51 -23.83
C SER A 287 7.93 -10.70 -24.74
N GLY A 288 7.82 -11.91 -24.18
CA GLY A 288 7.44 -13.11 -24.94
C GLY A 288 6.04 -13.02 -25.56
N VAL A 289 5.04 -12.58 -24.80
CA VAL A 289 3.67 -12.40 -25.30
C VAL A 289 3.63 -11.35 -26.41
N LEU A 290 4.28 -10.20 -26.21
CA LEU A 290 4.34 -9.13 -27.21
C LEU A 290 5.07 -9.56 -28.49
N PHE A 291 6.12 -10.38 -28.36
CA PHE A 291 6.83 -10.95 -29.51
C PHE A 291 5.92 -11.90 -30.31
N VAL A 292 5.14 -12.76 -29.64
CA VAL A 292 4.17 -13.64 -30.32
C VAL A 292 3.09 -12.80 -31.03
N LEU A 293 2.55 -11.77 -30.36
CA LEU A 293 1.59 -10.85 -30.99
C LEU A 293 2.19 -10.11 -32.19
N ALA A 294 3.49 -9.78 -32.14
CA ALA A 294 4.20 -9.18 -33.26
C ALA A 294 4.32 -10.10 -34.47
N LEU A 295 4.06 -11.41 -34.36
CA LEU A 295 4.07 -12.35 -35.48
C LEU A 295 2.68 -12.61 -36.08
N VAL A 296 1.61 -12.17 -35.41
CA VAL A 296 0.23 -12.38 -35.87
C VAL A 296 -0.07 -11.49 -37.08
N PRO A 297 -0.47 -12.07 -38.23
CA PRO A 297 -0.84 -11.30 -39.42
C PRO A 297 -2.03 -10.37 -39.16
N GLY A 298 -1.94 -9.12 -39.63
CA GLY A 298 -3.00 -8.11 -39.44
C GLY A 298 -2.82 -7.19 -38.24
N LEU A 299 -1.84 -7.46 -37.36
CA LEU A 299 -1.43 -6.53 -36.29
C LEU A 299 -0.24 -5.65 -36.72
N PRO A 300 -0.10 -4.43 -36.17
CA PRO A 300 1.05 -3.58 -36.45
C PRO A 300 2.33 -4.16 -35.83
N HIS A 301 3.08 -4.93 -36.63
CA HIS A 301 4.27 -5.68 -36.19
C HIS A 301 5.34 -4.80 -35.52
N ILE A 302 5.60 -3.60 -36.07
CA ILE A 302 6.68 -2.71 -35.61
C ILE A 302 6.49 -2.25 -34.15
N PRO A 303 5.33 -1.67 -33.75
CA PRO A 303 5.06 -1.33 -32.34
C PRO A 303 5.23 -2.48 -31.37
N PHE A 304 4.66 -3.65 -31.68
CA PHE A 304 4.73 -4.82 -30.78
C PHE A 304 6.15 -5.33 -30.62
N PHE A 305 6.90 -5.41 -31.73
CA PHE A 305 8.30 -5.84 -31.71
C PHE A 305 9.19 -4.87 -30.92
N LEU A 306 8.98 -3.55 -31.08
CA LEU A 306 9.75 -2.54 -30.36
C LEU A 306 9.51 -2.61 -28.85
N ILE A 307 8.25 -2.73 -28.42
CA ILE A 307 7.92 -2.86 -26.99
C ILE A 307 8.43 -4.20 -26.44
N ALA A 308 8.33 -5.29 -27.21
CA ALA A 308 8.89 -6.58 -26.83
C ALA A 308 10.40 -6.51 -26.60
N LEU A 309 11.13 -5.82 -27.48
CA LEU A 309 12.58 -5.62 -27.37
C LEU A 309 12.94 -4.77 -26.14
N VAL A 310 12.23 -3.67 -25.89
CA VAL A 310 12.44 -2.82 -24.71
C VAL A 310 12.16 -3.58 -23.42
N ALA A 311 11.04 -4.31 -23.33
CA ALA A 311 10.71 -5.11 -22.16
C ALA A 311 11.72 -6.26 -21.94
N GLY A 312 12.14 -6.94 -23.01
CA GLY A 312 13.10 -8.04 -22.95
C GLY A 312 14.49 -7.58 -22.54
N SER A 313 14.96 -6.45 -23.09
CA SER A 313 16.24 -5.84 -22.69
C SER A 313 16.21 -5.35 -21.24
N ALA A 314 15.12 -4.72 -20.80
CA ALA A 314 14.95 -4.35 -19.39
C ALA A 314 14.97 -5.58 -18.46
N ALA A 315 14.24 -6.65 -18.81
CA ALA A 315 14.27 -7.91 -18.06
C ALA A 315 15.68 -8.50 -17.99
N PHE A 316 16.40 -8.51 -19.11
CA PHE A 316 17.75 -9.05 -19.20
C PHE A 316 18.75 -8.27 -18.36
N VAL A 317 18.66 -6.94 -18.33
CA VAL A 317 19.50 -6.09 -17.46
C VAL A 317 19.17 -6.33 -15.99
N LEU A 318 17.88 -6.51 -15.64
CA LEU A 318 17.45 -6.79 -14.27
C LEU A 318 17.87 -8.19 -13.78
N LEU A 319 17.84 -9.20 -14.67
CA LEU A 319 18.32 -10.56 -14.38
C LEU A 319 19.85 -10.63 -14.26
N ARG A 320 20.57 -9.73 -14.94
CA ARG A 320 22.04 -9.63 -14.89
C ARG A 320 22.55 -8.77 -13.76
N LYS A 321 21.70 -7.95 -13.14
CA LYS A 321 22.04 -7.37 -11.84
C LYS A 321 22.21 -8.57 -10.92
N PRO A 322 23.40 -8.81 -10.35
CA PRO A 322 23.51 -9.82 -9.31
C PRO A 322 22.43 -9.45 -8.32
N GLU A 323 21.61 -10.45 -7.98
CA GLU A 323 20.91 -10.42 -6.72
C GLU A 323 21.99 -9.97 -5.74
N LYS A 324 21.91 -8.73 -5.26
CA LYS A 324 22.28 -8.55 -3.87
C LYS A 324 21.33 -9.55 -3.25
N GLU A 325 21.84 -10.76 -3.00
CA GLU A 325 21.40 -11.55 -1.90
C GLU A 325 21.01 -10.51 -0.86
N GLU A 326 19.79 -10.62 -0.35
CA GLU A 326 19.66 -10.39 1.07
C GLU A 326 20.71 -11.31 1.69
N VAL A 327 21.94 -10.78 1.75
CA VAL A 327 22.97 -11.16 2.67
C VAL A 327 22.19 -10.98 3.95
N LEU A 328 21.65 -12.10 4.46
CA LEU A 328 21.50 -12.31 5.89
C LEU A 328 22.68 -11.54 6.48
N PRO A 329 22.44 -10.46 7.24
CA PRO A 329 23.49 -9.53 7.62
C PRO A 329 24.70 -10.37 8.00
N PRO A 330 25.88 -10.11 7.42
CA PRO A 330 27.06 -10.89 7.76
C PRO A 330 27.08 -10.93 9.28
N GLU A 331 27.20 -12.13 9.87
CA GLU A 331 27.49 -12.30 11.29
C GLU A 331 28.39 -11.13 11.67
N GLU A 332 27.84 -10.23 12.50
CA GLU A 332 28.54 -9.03 12.90
C GLU A 332 29.88 -9.53 13.44
N VAL A 333 30.94 -9.16 12.72
CA VAL A 333 32.28 -9.17 13.28
C VAL A 333 32.13 -8.44 14.62
N PRO A 334 32.47 -9.06 15.77
CA PRO A 334 32.14 -8.51 17.06
C PRO A 334 32.67 -7.07 17.12
N ALA A 335 31.74 -6.11 17.10
CA ALA A 335 32.06 -4.73 17.38
C ALA A 335 32.56 -4.71 18.83
N GLU A 336 33.66 -4.00 19.06
CA GLU A 336 34.30 -3.82 20.35
C GLU A 336 33.26 -3.59 21.46
N GLU A 337 33.44 -4.33 22.55
CA GLU A 337 32.60 -4.36 23.74
C GLU A 337 32.30 -2.94 24.26
N GLU A 338 31.11 -2.43 23.92
CA GLU A 338 30.41 -1.48 24.79
C GLU A 338 29.88 -2.26 26.00
N PRO A 339 29.96 -1.72 27.23
CA PRO A 339 29.56 -2.44 28.42
C PRO A 339 28.06 -2.77 28.36
N ALA A 340 27.75 -4.06 28.27
CA ALA A 340 26.40 -4.60 28.23
C ALA A 340 25.51 -4.00 29.34
N THR A 341 24.36 -3.44 28.95
CA THR A 341 23.29 -3.08 29.88
C THR A 341 22.76 -4.34 30.56
N LEU A 342 22.38 -4.20 31.84
CA LEU A 342 21.87 -5.29 32.70
C LEU A 342 20.68 -6.08 32.10
N GLU A 343 20.04 -5.55 31.05
CA GLU A 343 18.89 -6.14 30.36
C GLU A 343 19.24 -7.40 29.53
N GLN A 344 20.48 -7.55 29.06
CA GLN A 344 20.90 -8.76 28.33
C GLN A 344 21.02 -10.01 29.20
N TYR A 345 21.03 -9.88 30.53
CA TYR A 345 20.99 -11.02 31.45
C TYR A 345 19.57 -11.60 31.65
N LEU A 346 18.53 -10.94 31.12
CA LEU A 346 17.13 -11.35 31.30
C LEU A 346 16.57 -12.20 30.14
N GLU A 347 17.34 -12.41 29.07
CA GLU A 347 16.93 -13.32 28.01
C GLU A 347 17.18 -14.77 28.44
N VAL A 348 16.09 -15.46 28.79
CA VAL A 348 16.14 -16.87 29.13
C VAL A 348 16.15 -17.71 27.85
N ASP A 349 17.26 -18.38 27.60
CA ASP A 349 17.40 -19.29 26.47
C ASP A 349 16.25 -20.32 26.42
N PRO A 350 15.56 -20.48 25.27
CA PRO A 350 14.47 -21.43 25.16
C PRO A 350 14.86 -22.87 25.45
N LEU A 351 16.07 -23.26 25.04
CA LEU A 351 16.67 -24.58 25.27
C LEU A 351 18.15 -24.41 25.61
N THR A 352 18.56 -24.95 26.76
CA THR A 352 19.94 -24.91 27.24
C THR A 352 20.42 -26.30 27.60
N LEU A 353 21.65 -26.63 27.22
CA LEU A 353 22.38 -27.81 27.69
C LEU A 353 23.57 -27.32 28.52
N GLU A 354 23.48 -27.49 29.83
CA GLU A 354 24.61 -27.24 30.72
C GLU A 354 25.48 -28.49 30.83
N ILE A 355 26.79 -28.31 30.74
CA ILE A 355 27.76 -29.40 30.85
C ILE A 355 28.81 -29.15 31.92
N GLY A 356 29.21 -30.21 32.62
CA GLY A 356 30.38 -30.20 33.48
C GLY A 356 31.68 -30.14 32.66
N TYR A 357 32.76 -29.67 33.29
CA TYR A 357 34.04 -29.41 32.61
C TYR A 357 34.66 -30.64 31.92
N GLY A 358 34.37 -31.85 32.39
CA GLY A 358 34.87 -33.10 31.79
C GLY A 358 34.22 -33.45 30.46
N LEU A 359 33.09 -32.82 30.11
CA LEU A 359 32.36 -33.04 28.86
C LEU A 359 32.68 -31.99 27.78
N ILE A 360 33.43 -30.93 28.11
CA ILE A 360 33.83 -29.87 27.16
C ILE A 360 34.47 -30.45 25.87
N PRO A 361 35.36 -31.47 25.93
CA PRO A 361 35.94 -32.05 24.72
C PRO A 361 34.92 -32.66 23.73
N LEU A 362 33.71 -33.03 24.16
CA LEU A 362 32.63 -33.52 23.27
C LEU A 362 32.04 -32.41 22.38
N VAL A 363 32.22 -31.16 22.81
CA VAL A 363 31.69 -29.96 22.14
C VAL A 363 32.77 -29.30 21.30
N GLU A 364 33.99 -29.16 21.85
CA GLU A 364 35.10 -28.41 21.23
C GLU A 364 36.08 -29.25 20.40
N GLY A 365 35.99 -30.59 20.45
CA GLY A 365 36.94 -31.47 19.77
C GLY A 365 36.88 -31.40 18.23
N PRO A 366 37.94 -31.83 17.50
CA PRO A 366 38.02 -31.79 16.03
C PRO A 366 36.87 -32.50 15.29
N GLU A 367 36.18 -33.43 15.95
CA GLU A 367 35.03 -34.15 15.39
C GLU A 367 33.66 -33.56 15.76
N GLY A 368 33.58 -32.54 16.64
CA GLY A 368 32.33 -31.81 16.97
C GLY A 368 31.09 -32.71 17.09
N THR A 369 31.23 -33.91 17.66
CA THR A 369 30.30 -35.01 17.44
C THR A 369 28.94 -34.72 18.05
N LEU A 370 28.92 -34.05 19.21
CA LEU A 370 27.67 -33.69 19.89
C LEU A 370 26.92 -32.58 19.14
N LEU A 371 27.60 -31.50 18.73
CA LEU A 371 26.99 -30.40 17.98
C LEU A 371 26.39 -30.89 16.66
N ASN A 372 27.12 -31.76 15.94
CA ASN A 372 26.64 -32.35 14.70
C ASN A 372 25.44 -33.28 14.92
N LYS A 373 25.44 -34.09 15.99
CA LYS A 373 24.29 -34.94 16.38
C LYS A 373 23.06 -34.11 16.77
N ILE A 374 23.23 -33.02 17.52
CA ILE A 374 22.13 -32.10 17.88
C ILE A 374 21.54 -31.46 16.62
N ARG A 375 22.39 -31.00 15.68
CA ARG A 375 21.92 -30.45 14.39
C ARG A 375 21.16 -31.49 13.56
N ALA A 376 21.66 -32.71 13.48
CA ALA A 376 21.00 -33.81 12.77
C ALA A 376 19.64 -34.17 13.40
N MET A 377 19.58 -34.26 14.72
CA MET A 377 18.35 -34.54 15.47
C MET A 377 17.31 -33.43 15.28
N ARG A 378 17.72 -32.15 15.30
CA ARG A 378 16.81 -31.03 15.02
C ARG A 378 16.21 -31.09 13.61
N ARG A 379 17.00 -31.51 12.61
CA ARG A 379 16.50 -31.72 11.23
C ARG A 379 15.50 -32.88 11.18
N GLN A 380 15.84 -34.01 11.78
CA GLN A 380 14.96 -35.17 11.83
C GLN A 380 13.62 -34.84 12.50
N ILE A 381 13.62 -34.09 13.61
CA ILE A 381 12.38 -33.69 14.28
C ILE A 381 11.56 -32.73 13.41
N ALA A 382 12.21 -31.81 12.68
CA ALA A 382 11.51 -30.94 11.74
C ALA A 382 10.85 -31.72 10.60
N ASP A 383 11.54 -32.74 10.07
CA ASP A 383 11.03 -33.58 8.98
C ASP A 383 9.89 -34.51 9.45
N GLU A 384 9.99 -35.08 10.65
CA GLU A 384 8.99 -36.04 11.18
C GLU A 384 7.77 -35.37 11.81
N LEU A 385 7.95 -34.28 12.56
CA LEU A 385 6.89 -33.62 13.35
C LEU A 385 6.41 -32.29 12.76
N GLY A 386 7.07 -31.76 11.73
CA GLY A 386 6.63 -30.58 10.98
C GLY A 386 6.86 -29.23 11.68
N PHE A 387 7.70 -29.17 12.71
CA PHE A 387 8.08 -27.92 13.37
C PHE A 387 9.58 -27.84 13.69
N VAL A 388 10.14 -26.63 13.64
CA VAL A 388 11.57 -26.40 13.88
C VAL A 388 11.81 -26.14 15.37
N ILE A 389 12.60 -27.00 16.03
CA ILE A 389 13.04 -26.78 17.42
C ILE A 389 14.02 -25.59 17.47
N PRO A 390 13.94 -24.68 18.46
CA PRO A 390 14.92 -23.61 18.68
C PRO A 390 16.38 -24.12 18.77
N PRO A 391 17.40 -23.26 18.55
CA PRO A 391 18.79 -23.65 18.80
C PRO A 391 18.98 -24.03 20.28
N VAL A 392 19.80 -25.06 20.52
CA VAL A 392 20.19 -25.48 21.88
C VAL A 392 21.48 -24.75 22.24
N HIS A 393 21.43 -23.88 23.25
CA HIS A 393 22.60 -23.20 23.76
C HIS A 393 23.37 -24.12 24.70
N ILE A 394 24.64 -24.36 24.42
CA ILE A 394 25.50 -25.16 25.30
C ILE A 394 26.28 -24.22 26.20
N LYS A 395 26.19 -24.41 27.52
CA LYS A 395 26.90 -23.62 28.52
C LYS A 395 27.73 -24.54 29.40
N ASP A 396 28.95 -24.15 29.72
CA ASP A 396 29.69 -24.77 30.78
C ASP A 396 29.14 -24.31 32.14
N ASN A 397 28.98 -25.25 33.07
CA ASN A 397 28.56 -24.92 34.43
C ASN A 397 29.51 -25.58 35.42
N LEU A 398 30.37 -24.75 36.02
CA LEU A 398 31.38 -25.17 37.01
C LEU A 398 30.76 -25.71 38.31
N SER A 399 29.45 -25.50 38.54
CA SER A 399 28.73 -26.07 39.68
C SER A 399 28.32 -27.53 39.46
N LEU A 400 28.38 -28.04 38.23
CA LEU A 400 28.08 -29.44 37.91
C LEU A 400 29.26 -30.34 38.20
N ARG A 401 28.97 -31.63 38.44
CA ARG A 401 30.03 -32.64 38.52
C ARG A 401 30.76 -32.75 37.17
N PRO A 402 32.03 -33.21 37.15
CA PRO A 402 32.86 -33.22 35.95
C PRO A 402 32.19 -33.89 34.73
N HIS A 403 31.42 -34.94 34.97
CA HIS A 403 30.80 -35.80 33.97
C HIS A 403 29.28 -35.63 33.89
N GLU A 404 28.72 -34.61 34.52
CA GLU A 404 27.28 -34.37 34.59
C GLU A 404 26.83 -33.38 33.51
N TYR A 405 25.61 -33.57 33.00
CA TYR A 405 24.94 -32.63 32.10
C TYR A 405 23.49 -32.39 32.56
N ARG A 406 22.95 -31.22 32.23
CA ARG A 406 21.56 -30.83 32.49
C ARG A 406 20.93 -30.20 31.27
N PHE A 407 19.68 -30.54 31.02
CA PHE A 407 18.84 -29.87 30.03
C PHE A 407 17.86 -28.93 30.71
N LEU A 408 17.80 -27.69 30.21
CA LEU A 408 16.88 -26.67 30.67
C LEU A 408 15.98 -26.23 29.52
N ILE A 409 14.70 -26.01 29.84
CA ILE A 409 13.75 -25.38 28.93
C ILE A 409 13.29 -24.08 29.59
N LYS A 410 13.56 -22.94 28.95
CA LYS A 410 13.31 -21.62 29.52
C LYS A 410 13.86 -21.50 30.96
N GLY A 411 15.09 -21.96 31.17
CA GLY A 411 15.79 -21.90 32.45
C GLY A 411 15.29 -22.87 33.53
N ILE A 412 14.34 -23.75 33.23
CA ILE A 412 13.84 -24.78 34.17
C ILE A 412 14.51 -26.12 33.85
N ASP A 413 15.05 -26.79 34.86
CA ASP A 413 15.59 -28.14 34.72
C ASP A 413 14.53 -29.16 34.33
N VAL A 414 14.73 -29.81 33.19
CA VAL A 414 13.83 -30.87 32.70
C VAL A 414 14.47 -32.25 32.75
N ALA A 415 15.80 -32.35 32.65
CA ALA A 415 16.52 -33.61 32.70
C ALA A 415 17.96 -33.42 33.18
N LYS A 416 18.52 -34.45 33.80
CA LYS A 416 19.93 -34.54 34.16
C LYS A 416 20.48 -35.94 33.92
N GLY A 417 21.77 -36.04 33.64
CA GLY A 417 22.43 -37.32 33.50
C GLY A 417 23.94 -37.20 33.68
N GLU A 418 24.62 -38.34 33.72
CA GLU A 418 26.08 -38.42 33.79
C GLU A 418 26.60 -39.23 32.60
N VAL A 419 27.71 -38.80 32.00
CA VAL A 419 28.40 -39.46 30.87
C VAL A 419 29.86 -39.67 31.23
N LEU A 420 30.31 -40.93 31.24
CA LEU A 420 31.71 -41.25 31.48
C LEU A 420 32.50 -41.19 30.17
N MET A 421 33.42 -40.23 30.08
CA MET A 421 34.29 -40.06 28.92
C MET A 421 35.19 -41.28 28.73
N GLY A 422 35.39 -41.71 27.48
CA GLY A 422 36.23 -42.86 27.12
C GLY A 422 35.60 -44.24 27.37
N LYS A 423 34.33 -44.30 27.82
CA LYS A 423 33.58 -45.55 28.02
C LYS A 423 32.39 -45.63 27.07
N PHE A 424 31.93 -46.86 26.82
CA PHE A 424 30.72 -47.14 26.06
C PHE A 424 29.58 -47.52 27.00
N LEU A 425 28.35 -47.16 26.63
CA LEU A 425 27.15 -47.51 27.38
C LEU A 425 26.50 -48.76 26.76
N ALA A 426 26.65 -49.90 27.41
CA ALA A 426 25.97 -51.13 27.03
C ALA A 426 24.56 -51.14 27.63
N VAL A 427 23.53 -51.08 26.78
CA VAL A 427 22.12 -51.06 27.20
C VAL A 427 21.53 -52.46 27.06
N ALA A 428 20.93 -52.98 28.14
CA ALA A 428 20.29 -54.27 28.11
C ALA A 428 19.02 -54.23 27.23
N SER A 429 18.90 -55.14 26.27
CA SER A 429 17.70 -55.27 25.43
C SER A 429 16.52 -55.91 26.17
N GLU A 430 16.79 -56.65 27.24
CA GLU A 430 15.79 -57.33 28.06
C GLU A 430 16.02 -57.05 29.56
N PRO A 431 14.96 -56.96 30.39
CA PRO A 431 15.09 -56.71 31.84
C PRO A 431 15.90 -57.76 32.61
N ASP A 432 15.94 -59.00 32.11
CA ASP A 432 16.61 -60.15 32.76
C ASP A 432 18.00 -60.46 32.16
N ALA A 433 18.58 -59.51 31.41
CA ALA A 433 19.91 -59.69 30.83
C ALA A 433 20.97 -59.93 31.92
N PRO A 434 21.91 -60.89 31.72
CA PRO A 434 22.93 -61.20 32.71
C PRO A 434 23.82 -59.99 32.97
N ALA A 435 24.08 -59.71 34.26
CA ALA A 435 24.92 -58.59 34.67
C ALA A 435 26.35 -58.72 34.11
N LEU A 436 26.84 -57.65 33.47
CA LEU A 436 28.22 -57.57 33.00
C LEU A 436 29.17 -57.47 34.21
N LYS A 437 29.98 -58.52 34.42
CA LYS A 437 30.84 -58.64 35.62
C LYS A 437 31.84 -57.48 35.82
N ASN A 438 32.21 -56.78 34.75
CA ASN A 438 33.24 -55.75 34.78
C ASN A 438 32.72 -54.35 34.38
N GLY A 439 31.41 -54.16 34.23
CA GLY A 439 30.80 -52.87 33.86
C GLY A 439 30.31 -52.10 35.07
N ILE A 440 30.32 -50.76 35.02
CA ILE A 440 29.77 -49.91 36.08
C ILE A 440 28.25 -49.82 35.87
N PRO A 441 27.40 -50.32 36.78
CA PRO A 441 25.96 -50.32 36.60
C PRO A 441 25.39 -48.90 36.59
N THR A 442 24.49 -48.62 35.65
CA THR A 442 23.79 -47.35 35.49
C THR A 442 22.40 -47.57 34.87
N LYS A 443 21.67 -46.50 34.61
CA LYS A 443 20.45 -46.51 33.81
C LYS A 443 20.60 -45.64 32.57
N GLU A 444 20.07 -46.09 31.46
CA GLU A 444 20.00 -45.33 30.22
C GLU A 444 19.03 -44.13 30.40
N PRO A 445 19.41 -42.91 30.00
CA PRO A 445 18.68 -41.68 30.36
C PRO A 445 17.37 -41.43 29.59
N ALA A 446 17.14 -42.04 28.42
CA ALA A 446 15.94 -41.82 27.62
C ALA A 446 14.75 -42.71 28.02
N PHE A 447 15.01 -43.99 28.32
CA PHE A 447 13.99 -45.02 28.58
C PHE A 447 14.13 -45.65 29.98
N GLY A 448 15.20 -45.36 30.71
CA GLY A 448 15.42 -45.88 32.07
C GLY A 448 15.83 -47.35 32.11
N LEU A 449 16.29 -47.91 30.98
CA LEU A 449 16.72 -49.29 30.86
C LEU A 449 17.99 -49.55 31.68
N GLN A 450 18.16 -50.80 32.12
CA GLN A 450 19.39 -51.22 32.79
C GLN A 450 20.57 -51.14 31.83
N ALA A 451 21.64 -50.46 32.25
CA ALA A 451 22.81 -50.24 31.42
C ALA A 451 24.10 -50.37 32.22
N TYR A 452 25.21 -50.55 31.52
CA TYR A 452 26.54 -50.66 32.12
C TYR A 452 27.54 -49.84 31.34
N TRP A 453 28.36 -49.05 32.03
CA TRP A 453 29.53 -48.42 31.42
C TRP A 453 30.64 -49.46 31.31
N ILE A 454 31.10 -49.69 30.08
CA ILE A 454 32.15 -50.65 29.74
C ILE A 454 33.32 -49.94 29.06
N GLU A 455 34.52 -50.53 29.14
CA GLU A 455 35.67 -50.07 28.37
C GLU A 455 35.52 -50.45 26.89
N GLU A 456 36.19 -49.73 25.99
CA GLU A 456 36.17 -50.03 24.54
C GLU A 456 36.55 -51.49 24.24
N SER A 457 37.49 -52.05 25.01
CA SER A 457 37.95 -53.45 24.89
C SER A 457 36.89 -54.52 25.23
N GLN A 458 35.72 -54.12 25.71
CA GLN A 458 34.63 -54.98 26.15
C GLN A 458 33.38 -54.84 25.27
N THR A 459 33.50 -54.16 24.13
CA THR A 459 32.39 -53.88 23.21
C THR A 459 32.00 -55.07 22.34
N GLU A 460 32.94 -55.97 22.03
CA GLU A 460 32.71 -57.31 21.45
C GLU A 460 32.40 -58.34 22.56
#